data_AF-A0A137SA72-F1
#
_entry.id   AF-A0A137SA72-F1
#
_cell.length_a   1.000
_cell.length_b   1.000
_cell.length_c   1.000
_cell.angle_alpha   90.00
_cell.angle_beta   90.00
_cell.angle_gamma   90.00
#
_symmetry.space_group_name_H-M   'P 1'
#
loop_
_entity.id
_entity.type
_entity.pdbx_description
1 polymer ?
#
loop_
_entity_poly.entity_id
_entity_poly.type
_entity_poly.pdbx_seq_one_letter_code
_entity_poly.pdbx_strand_id
1 'polypeptide(L)'
;MASSTSSNSVAQQQMNIHSQPSFEDLPLLLKKRTIKVLVVNHPAYYFIYQSRPRGFAYDMMREYEKHLNRKYFKNTKLKLNILFIPVPSSQIIDLLAQGYGDIAIGPLMTPLRQQNQVTHTEPIYTNNQLLLVSHDSTDEYKDINQLSGKEIWIRRNSIYHQQLDIINQQLFRLNKQPVYVNIVADELEDYELLDMVDNKQIFMTMISNHGLRLWQKLYKNIKLHPRLVIRNNIPSTWAVRNHTPQLTRSLNQFIHKHKKGTKIGNILHRRYLVSHRWLNKVIHQQFEKRYLETETIIKKYAGQYEFDWQLILAQAYQESRLNQKAISHRGAVGVMQILPSTANEPYVNIKNINNVDSNIHAGVKYLHFMKQRYFSHKNIAKLDSLLLTFAAYNAGPAKLIQLRKRALKEGLNPNIWFNHVEKIAAETIGKETVNYVNNIYKFYITYLLASRYTINDTQIAQQQVANKTQ
;
A
#
# COMPACT_ATOMS: atom_id res chain seq x y z
N MET A 1 11.40 -19.91 -33.35
CA MET A 1 10.27 -19.24 -32.66
C MET A 1 10.03 -19.98 -31.35
N ALA A 2 10.65 -19.52 -30.27
CA ALA A 2 10.34 -20.03 -28.93
C ALA A 2 9.49 -18.96 -28.24
N SER A 3 8.20 -19.23 -28.08
CA SER A 3 7.29 -18.41 -27.29
C SER A 3 7.76 -18.43 -25.84
N SER A 4 8.44 -17.38 -25.38
CA SER A 4 8.67 -17.16 -23.96
C SER A 4 7.32 -16.83 -23.32
N THR A 5 6.62 -17.84 -22.82
CA THR A 5 5.52 -17.65 -21.88
C THR A 5 6.12 -17.04 -20.62
N SER A 6 6.12 -15.70 -20.56
CA SER A 6 6.46 -14.97 -19.34
C SER A 6 5.47 -15.38 -18.26
N SER A 7 5.90 -16.20 -17.31
CA SER A 7 5.12 -16.50 -16.12
C SER A 7 4.86 -15.17 -15.40
N ASN A 8 3.60 -14.74 -15.35
CA ASN A 8 3.19 -13.52 -14.66
C ASN A 8 3.79 -13.50 -13.25
N SER A 9 4.35 -12.35 -12.83
CA SER A 9 4.92 -12.24 -11.47
C SER A 9 3.84 -12.52 -10.42
N VAL A 10 4.25 -12.93 -9.21
CA VAL A 10 3.31 -13.15 -8.11
C VAL A 10 2.44 -11.92 -7.85
N ALA A 11 3.01 -10.70 -7.92
CA ALA A 11 2.22 -9.47 -7.79
C ALA A 11 1.25 -9.27 -8.97
N GLN A 12 1.63 -9.63 -10.19
CA GLN A 12 0.78 -9.50 -11.39
C GLN A 12 -0.38 -10.50 -11.37
N GLN A 13 -0.14 -11.74 -10.97
CA GLN A 13 -1.19 -12.74 -10.73
C GLN A 13 -2.14 -12.27 -9.61
N GLN A 14 -1.60 -11.67 -8.55
CA GLN A 14 -2.39 -11.14 -7.43
C GLN A 14 -3.23 -9.91 -7.82
N MET A 15 -2.69 -9.03 -8.65
CA MET A 15 -3.41 -7.87 -9.17
C MET A 15 -4.56 -8.27 -10.09
N ASN A 16 -4.38 -9.29 -10.93
CA ASN A 16 -5.45 -9.82 -11.79
C ASN A 16 -6.72 -10.25 -11.03
N ILE A 17 -6.59 -10.64 -9.76
CA ILE A 17 -7.72 -11.09 -8.93
C ILE A 17 -8.54 -9.88 -8.41
N HIS A 18 -7.91 -8.73 -8.19
CA HIS A 18 -8.51 -7.62 -7.44
C HIS A 18 -8.56 -6.28 -8.18
N SER A 19 -7.83 -6.16 -9.29
CA SER A 19 -7.77 -4.96 -10.11
C SER A 19 -7.55 -5.32 -11.57
N GLN A 20 -8.58 -5.11 -12.39
CA GLN A 20 -8.42 -5.22 -13.83
C GLN A 20 -7.55 -4.06 -14.35
N PRO A 21 -6.63 -4.32 -15.30
CA PRO A 21 -5.92 -3.27 -16.02
C PRO A 21 -6.87 -2.21 -16.60
N SER A 22 -6.49 -0.95 -16.49
CA SER A 22 -7.20 0.17 -17.13
C SER A 22 -6.22 1.18 -17.69
N PHE A 23 -6.59 1.79 -18.82
CA PHE A 23 -5.73 2.71 -19.59
C PHE A 23 -6.34 4.11 -19.73
N GLU A 24 -7.24 4.46 -18.82
CA GLU A 24 -8.04 5.69 -18.88
C GLU A 24 -7.26 6.93 -18.45
N ASP A 25 -7.54 8.08 -19.09
CA ASP A 25 -7.06 9.39 -18.64
C ASP A 25 -8.06 10.04 -17.64
N LEU A 26 -7.66 11.16 -17.04
CA LEU A 26 -8.36 11.82 -15.94
C LEU A 26 -9.88 12.01 -16.14
N PRO A 27 -10.42 12.43 -17.31
CA PRO A 27 -11.87 12.59 -17.47
C PRO A 27 -12.67 11.31 -17.20
N LEU A 28 -12.18 10.17 -17.65
CA LEU A 28 -12.82 8.87 -17.42
C LEU A 28 -12.60 8.39 -15.98
N LEU A 29 -11.42 8.62 -15.40
CA LEU A 29 -11.16 8.34 -13.99
C LEU A 29 -12.08 9.14 -13.06
N LEU A 30 -12.35 10.42 -13.39
CA LEU A 30 -13.33 11.26 -12.70
C LEU A 30 -14.74 10.67 -12.83
N LYS A 31 -15.15 10.23 -14.03
CA LYS A 31 -16.45 9.58 -14.24
C LYS A 31 -16.60 8.29 -13.41
N LYS A 32 -15.53 7.49 -13.32
CA LYS A 32 -15.46 6.28 -12.48
C LYS A 32 -15.34 6.58 -10.98
N ARG A 33 -15.01 7.82 -10.61
CA ARG A 33 -14.76 8.28 -9.23
C ARG A 33 -13.68 7.47 -8.51
N THR A 34 -12.73 6.90 -9.25
CA THR A 34 -11.68 6.04 -8.70
C THR A 34 -10.37 6.31 -9.41
N ILE A 35 -9.30 6.50 -8.63
CA ILE A 35 -7.91 6.53 -9.13
C ILE A 35 -7.12 5.49 -8.34
N LYS A 36 -6.38 4.63 -9.04
CA LYS A 36 -5.52 3.59 -8.47
C LYS A 36 -4.10 4.12 -8.35
N VAL A 37 -3.55 4.12 -7.14
CA VAL A 37 -2.16 4.54 -6.89
C VAL A 37 -1.35 3.36 -6.40
N LEU A 38 -0.36 2.95 -7.18
CA LEU A 38 0.65 1.99 -6.75
C LEU A 38 1.58 2.68 -5.76
N VAL A 39 1.84 2.02 -4.63
CA VAL A 39 2.72 2.55 -3.59
C VAL A 39 3.76 1.51 -3.18
N VAL A 40 4.97 1.95 -2.87
CA VAL A 40 5.99 1.06 -2.32
C VAL A 40 5.70 0.88 -0.83
N ASN A 41 5.59 -0.38 -0.36
CA ASN A 41 5.54 -0.70 1.06
C ASN A 41 6.89 -0.32 1.68
N HIS A 42 6.95 0.85 2.30
CA HIS A 42 8.19 1.42 2.80
C HIS A 42 7.86 2.26 4.05
N PRO A 43 8.61 2.09 5.15
CA PRO A 43 8.28 2.71 6.43
C PRO A 43 8.05 4.22 6.36
N ALA A 44 8.68 4.96 5.46
CA ALA A 44 8.37 6.40 5.28
C ALA A 44 7.32 6.75 4.21
N TYR A 45 7.07 5.91 3.21
CA TYR A 45 6.24 6.29 2.05
C TYR A 45 4.83 5.72 2.17
N TYR A 46 4.71 4.44 2.48
CA TYR A 46 3.43 3.78 2.71
C TYR A 46 3.64 2.62 3.68
N PHE A 47 2.96 2.69 4.82
CA PHE A 47 3.01 1.69 5.86
C PHE A 47 1.71 1.67 6.65
N ILE A 48 1.48 0.59 7.39
CA ILE A 48 0.35 0.49 8.31
C ILE A 48 0.83 0.78 9.72
N TYR A 49 0.26 1.82 10.33
CA TYR A 49 0.50 2.16 11.73
C TYR A 49 -0.82 2.36 12.45
N GLN A 50 -1.00 1.64 13.56
CA GLN A 50 -2.27 1.56 14.29
C GLN A 50 -3.42 1.15 13.36
N SER A 51 -3.16 0.15 12.50
CA SER A 51 -4.05 -0.36 11.45
C SER A 51 -4.57 0.68 10.45
N ARG A 52 -3.92 1.84 10.38
CA ARG A 52 -4.16 2.89 9.37
C ARG A 52 -3.03 2.93 8.36
N PRO A 53 -3.33 3.10 7.07
CA PRO A 53 -2.35 3.55 6.11
C PRO A 53 -1.81 4.92 6.51
N ARG A 54 -0.49 5.05 6.50
CA ARG A 54 0.29 6.24 6.79
C ARG A 54 1.47 6.31 5.82
N GLY A 55 2.15 7.45 5.84
CA GLY A 55 3.35 7.67 5.05
C GLY A 55 3.22 8.84 4.09
N PHE A 56 4.37 9.24 3.55
CA PHE A 56 4.48 10.38 2.67
C PHE A 56 3.62 10.22 1.41
N ALA A 57 3.67 9.07 0.75
CA ALA A 57 2.87 8.79 -0.45
C ALA A 57 1.38 8.80 -0.14
N TYR A 58 0.99 8.18 0.99
CA TYR A 58 -0.40 8.14 1.43
C TYR A 58 -0.97 9.54 1.67
N ASP A 59 -0.34 10.32 2.55
CA ASP A 59 -0.86 11.64 2.94
C ASP A 59 -0.82 12.62 1.75
N MET A 60 0.21 12.58 0.89
CA MET A 60 0.26 13.40 -0.33
C MET A 60 -0.90 13.09 -1.27
N MET A 61 -1.21 11.82 -1.50
CA MET A 61 -2.32 11.43 -2.36
C MET A 61 -3.67 11.70 -1.73
N ARG A 62 -3.81 11.62 -0.40
CA ARG A 62 -5.03 12.08 0.27
C ARG A 62 -5.24 13.59 0.10
N GLU A 63 -4.18 14.39 0.07
CA GLU A 63 -4.29 15.82 -0.30
C GLU A 63 -4.68 16.00 -1.77
N TYR A 64 -4.17 15.17 -2.69
CA TYR A 64 -4.59 15.19 -4.09
C TYR A 64 -6.07 14.79 -4.27
N GLU A 65 -6.53 13.75 -3.56
CA GLU A 65 -7.93 13.32 -3.51
C GLU A 65 -8.83 14.47 -3.00
N LYS A 66 -8.42 15.19 -1.95
CA LYS A 66 -9.14 16.37 -1.46
C LYS A 66 -9.16 17.49 -2.51
N HIS A 67 -8.05 17.73 -3.20
CA HIS A 67 -7.96 18.73 -4.27
C HIS A 67 -8.95 18.43 -5.40
N LEU A 68 -8.95 17.19 -5.93
CA LEU A 68 -9.88 16.77 -6.97
C LEU A 68 -11.34 16.84 -6.49
N ASN A 69 -11.62 16.41 -5.26
CA ASN A 69 -12.97 16.45 -4.71
C ASN A 69 -13.50 17.87 -4.50
N ARG A 70 -12.64 18.82 -4.14
CA ARG A 70 -13.02 20.24 -4.05
C ARG A 70 -13.28 20.84 -5.43
N LYS A 71 -12.52 20.43 -6.45
CA LYS A 71 -12.62 20.96 -7.81
C LYS A 71 -13.81 20.39 -8.59
N TYR A 72 -13.97 19.06 -8.60
CA TYR A 72 -14.93 18.37 -9.48
C TYR A 72 -16.17 17.86 -8.75
N PHE A 73 -16.11 17.70 -7.44
CA PHE A 73 -17.15 17.04 -6.66
C PHE A 73 -17.66 17.91 -5.51
N LYS A 74 -17.51 19.25 -5.54
CA LYS A 74 -17.85 20.12 -4.40
C LYS A 74 -19.28 19.90 -3.89
N ASN A 75 -20.25 19.95 -4.80
CA ASN A 75 -21.68 19.89 -4.50
C ASN A 75 -22.28 18.49 -4.62
N THR A 76 -21.46 17.47 -4.85
CA THR A 76 -21.94 16.09 -4.97
C THR A 76 -21.84 15.35 -3.64
N LYS A 77 -22.80 14.46 -3.37
CA LYS A 77 -22.71 13.54 -2.23
C LYS A 77 -21.64 12.46 -2.47
N LEU A 78 -21.54 12.02 -3.73
CA LEU A 78 -20.56 11.04 -4.21
C LEU A 78 -19.22 11.72 -4.49
N LYS A 79 -18.18 11.24 -3.82
CA LYS A 79 -16.80 11.74 -3.97
C LYS A 79 -15.97 10.77 -4.81
N LEU A 80 -14.87 11.28 -5.38
CA LEU A 80 -13.78 10.48 -5.93
C LEU A 80 -12.99 9.84 -4.80
N ASN A 81 -12.59 8.59 -5.02
CA ASN A 81 -11.79 7.80 -4.10
C ASN A 81 -10.42 7.45 -4.71
N ILE A 82 -9.36 7.68 -3.94
CA ILE A 82 -8.04 7.11 -4.26
C ILE A 82 -7.88 5.77 -3.53
N LEU A 83 -7.58 4.73 -4.32
CA LEU A 83 -7.24 3.38 -3.87
C LEU A 83 -5.72 3.23 -3.88
N PHE A 84 -5.17 2.71 -2.79
CA PHE A 84 -3.74 2.47 -2.65
C PHE A 84 -3.47 0.99 -2.82
N ILE A 85 -2.46 0.67 -3.61
CA ILE A 85 -2.10 -0.69 -3.98
C ILE A 85 -0.62 -0.85 -3.66
N PRO A 86 -0.26 -1.37 -2.48
CA PRO A 86 1.13 -1.63 -2.17
C PRO A 86 1.70 -2.71 -3.09
N VAL A 87 2.85 -2.43 -3.67
CA VAL A 87 3.61 -3.29 -4.58
C VAL A 87 5.11 -3.24 -4.23
N PRO A 88 5.93 -4.24 -4.61
CA PRO A 88 7.36 -4.13 -4.44
C PRO A 88 7.90 -3.04 -5.37
N SER A 89 8.90 -2.29 -4.92
CA SER A 89 9.48 -1.20 -5.72
C SER A 89 10.12 -1.68 -7.03
N SER A 90 10.62 -2.91 -7.07
CA SER A 90 11.15 -3.57 -8.27
C SER A 90 10.13 -3.74 -9.39
N GLN A 91 8.85 -3.90 -9.05
CA GLN A 91 7.77 -4.19 -10.02
C GLN A 91 6.85 -2.99 -10.27
N ILE A 92 6.98 -1.90 -9.50
CA ILE A 92 6.02 -0.79 -9.52
C ILE A 92 5.90 -0.11 -10.88
N ILE A 93 7.00 0.01 -11.64
CA ILE A 93 7.01 0.61 -12.97
C ILE A 93 6.35 -0.32 -13.99
N ASP A 94 6.73 -1.60 -13.99
CA ASP A 94 6.19 -2.59 -14.90
C ASP A 94 4.67 -2.75 -14.70
N LEU A 95 4.21 -2.83 -13.43
CA LEU A 95 2.79 -2.90 -13.10
C LEU A 95 2.02 -1.62 -13.50
N LEU A 96 2.65 -0.45 -13.36
CA LEU A 96 2.07 0.81 -13.81
C LEU A 96 1.90 0.82 -15.34
N ALA A 97 2.93 0.41 -16.08
CA ALA A 97 2.90 0.32 -17.54
C ALA A 97 1.83 -0.66 -18.03
N GLN A 98 1.59 -1.74 -17.29
CA GLN A 98 0.56 -2.74 -17.56
C GLN A 98 -0.87 -2.31 -17.19
N GLY A 99 -1.09 -1.12 -16.63
CA GLY A 99 -2.45 -0.59 -16.34
C GLY A 99 -3.02 -0.98 -14.97
N TYR A 100 -2.21 -1.59 -14.10
CA TYR A 100 -2.65 -1.97 -12.75
C TYR A 100 -2.80 -0.77 -11.81
N GLY A 101 -2.13 0.34 -12.12
CA GLY A 101 -2.35 1.64 -11.49
C GLY A 101 -2.44 2.78 -12.51
N ASP A 102 -2.81 3.95 -12.02
CA ASP A 102 -2.83 5.21 -12.78
C ASP A 102 -1.62 6.08 -12.43
N ILE A 103 -1.14 5.95 -11.18
CA ILE A 103 -0.01 6.69 -10.61
C ILE A 103 0.83 5.72 -9.79
N ALA A 104 2.14 5.89 -9.77
CA ALA A 104 3.06 5.20 -8.87
C ALA A 104 3.86 6.18 -8.02
N ILE A 105 3.92 5.91 -6.71
CA ILE A 105 4.64 6.75 -5.74
C ILE A 105 5.43 5.89 -4.76
N GLY A 106 6.67 6.28 -4.55
CA GLY A 106 7.60 5.68 -3.58
C GLY A 106 8.89 6.49 -3.55
N PRO A 107 9.97 5.96 -2.97
CA PRO A 107 11.33 6.48 -3.16
C PRO A 107 11.83 6.20 -4.59
N LEU A 108 11.02 6.55 -5.59
CA LEU A 108 11.24 6.16 -6.98
C LEU A 108 12.36 7.00 -7.60
N MET A 109 13.36 6.27 -8.10
CA MET A 109 14.47 6.76 -8.91
C MET A 109 14.54 5.84 -10.13
N THR A 110 13.71 6.11 -11.14
CA THR A 110 13.51 5.19 -12.27
C THR A 110 14.80 5.06 -13.11
N PRO A 111 15.34 3.84 -13.27
CA PRO A 111 16.48 3.59 -14.16
C PRO A 111 16.19 4.00 -15.61
N LEU A 112 17.21 4.43 -16.36
CA LEU A 112 17.09 4.86 -17.76
C LEU A 112 16.33 3.83 -18.61
N ARG A 113 16.58 2.53 -18.41
CA ARG A 113 15.91 1.45 -19.15
C ARG A 113 14.38 1.38 -18.96
N GLN A 114 13.87 1.96 -17.89
CA GLN A 114 12.45 1.98 -17.53
C GLN A 114 11.80 3.36 -17.74
N GLN A 115 12.59 4.40 -18.02
CA GLN A 115 12.06 5.77 -18.15
C GLN A 115 11.04 5.93 -19.28
N ASN A 116 11.19 5.18 -20.38
CA ASN A 116 10.26 5.27 -21.51
C ASN A 116 8.96 4.48 -21.30
N GLN A 117 8.88 3.63 -20.27
CA GLN A 117 7.69 2.82 -19.99
C GLN A 117 6.57 3.63 -19.33
N VAL A 118 6.90 4.78 -18.75
CA VAL A 118 6.00 5.62 -17.96
C VAL A 118 6.28 7.10 -18.22
N THR A 119 5.32 7.94 -17.90
CA THR A 119 5.47 9.39 -17.94
C THR A 119 5.81 9.89 -16.53
N HIS A 120 6.82 10.74 -16.41
CA HIS A 120 7.21 11.31 -15.11
C HIS A 120 6.53 12.67 -14.88
N THR A 121 6.13 12.92 -13.63
CA THR A 121 5.70 14.26 -13.20
C THR A 121 6.89 15.21 -13.08
N GLU A 122 6.60 16.50 -12.82
CA GLU A 122 7.60 17.41 -12.27
C GLU A 122 8.25 16.80 -11.00
N PRO A 123 9.55 17.06 -10.78
CA PRO A 123 10.27 16.49 -9.65
C PRO A 123 9.76 17.05 -8.31
N ILE A 124 9.53 16.13 -7.37
CA ILE A 124 9.24 16.44 -5.96
C ILE A 124 10.53 16.84 -5.25
N TYR A 125 11.65 16.20 -5.61
CA TYR A 125 13.00 16.48 -5.15
C TYR A 125 13.96 16.44 -6.33
N THR A 126 14.96 17.33 -6.36
CA THR A 126 15.97 17.41 -7.43
C THR A 126 17.38 17.09 -6.96
N ASN A 127 17.59 16.99 -5.66
CA ASN A 127 18.91 16.93 -5.03
C ASN A 127 19.25 15.54 -4.46
N ASN A 128 18.68 14.47 -5.03
CA ASN A 128 19.04 13.14 -4.57
C ASN A 128 20.44 12.77 -5.05
N GLN A 129 21.18 12.09 -4.18
CA GLN A 129 22.50 11.55 -4.45
C GLN A 129 22.48 10.06 -4.17
N LEU A 130 23.22 9.28 -4.96
CA LEU A 130 23.48 7.86 -4.66
C LEU A 130 24.83 7.78 -3.97
N LEU A 131 24.81 7.19 -2.78
CA LEU A 131 25.95 7.11 -1.88
C LEU A 131 26.28 5.65 -1.62
N LEU A 132 27.56 5.39 -1.37
CA LEU A 132 28.06 4.11 -0.93
C LEU A 132 27.98 4.02 0.59
N VAL A 133 27.52 2.89 1.10
CA VAL A 133 27.51 2.57 2.53
C VAL A 133 28.19 1.24 2.75
N SER A 134 29.03 1.15 3.77
CA SER A 134 29.67 -0.10 4.19
C SER A 134 29.57 -0.29 5.70
N HIS A 135 30.09 -1.41 6.19
CA HIS A 135 30.29 -1.60 7.62
C HIS A 135 31.38 -0.64 8.15
N ASP A 136 31.26 -0.20 9.40
CA ASP A 136 32.14 0.84 9.98
C ASP A 136 33.62 0.46 10.08
N SER A 137 33.91 -0.83 10.04
CA SER A 137 35.24 -1.43 10.03
C SER A 137 36.03 -1.20 8.74
N THR A 138 35.41 -0.69 7.67
CA THR A 138 36.13 -0.39 6.41
C THR A 138 36.69 1.02 6.40
N ASP A 139 37.83 1.26 5.77
CA ASP A 139 38.32 2.62 5.52
C ASP A 139 37.40 3.42 4.57
N GLU A 140 37.54 4.75 4.57
CA GLU A 140 36.75 5.63 3.70
C GLU A 140 37.16 5.47 2.22
N TYR A 141 36.18 5.19 1.36
CA TYR A 141 36.31 5.25 -0.08
C TYR A 141 36.09 6.68 -0.57
N LYS A 142 37.01 7.18 -1.40
CA LYS A 142 37.10 8.56 -1.88
C LYS A 142 36.84 8.66 -3.38
N ASP A 143 37.19 7.63 -4.13
CA ASP A 143 37.00 7.58 -5.58
C ASP A 143 36.65 6.16 -6.07
N ILE A 144 36.16 6.07 -7.32
CA ILE A 144 35.68 4.82 -7.91
C ILE A 144 36.79 3.77 -8.09
N ASN A 145 38.06 4.16 -8.19
CA ASN A 145 39.14 3.20 -8.42
C ASN A 145 39.34 2.27 -7.22
N GLN A 146 39.03 2.77 -6.03
CA GLN A 146 39.11 2.00 -4.79
C GLN A 146 38.01 0.93 -4.68
N LEU A 147 37.00 0.97 -5.57
CA LEU A 147 35.97 -0.06 -5.67
C LEU A 147 36.42 -1.27 -6.51
N SER A 148 37.55 -1.18 -7.22
CA SER A 148 38.09 -2.27 -8.05
C SER A 148 38.21 -3.57 -7.24
N GLY A 149 37.57 -4.65 -7.70
CA GLY A 149 37.57 -5.96 -7.05
C GLY A 149 36.80 -6.03 -5.73
N LYS A 150 36.02 -5.00 -5.38
CA LYS A 150 35.14 -5.03 -4.20
C LYS A 150 33.79 -5.64 -4.55
N GLU A 151 33.13 -6.16 -3.52
CA GLU A 151 31.77 -6.68 -3.62
C GLU A 151 30.76 -5.63 -3.15
N ILE A 152 29.69 -5.43 -3.94
CA ILE A 152 28.59 -4.53 -3.59
C ILE A 152 27.26 -5.23 -3.81
N TRP A 153 26.43 -5.23 -2.77
CA TRP A 153 25.13 -5.90 -2.74
C TRP A 153 24.00 -4.92 -3.01
N ILE A 154 23.18 -5.18 -4.04
CA ILE A 154 22.12 -4.29 -4.53
C ILE A 154 20.99 -5.06 -5.21
N ARG A 155 19.88 -4.39 -5.50
CA ARG A 155 18.72 -4.95 -6.21
C ARG A 155 18.89 -4.88 -7.71
N ARG A 156 18.49 -5.92 -8.43
CA ARG A 156 18.61 -6.02 -9.91
C ARG A 156 17.87 -4.89 -10.62
N ASN A 157 16.67 -4.57 -10.14
CA ASN A 157 15.78 -3.57 -10.73
C ASN A 157 15.90 -2.20 -10.09
N SER A 158 17.13 -1.76 -9.81
CA SER A 158 17.42 -0.48 -9.17
C SER A 158 18.27 0.45 -10.03
N ILE A 159 18.22 1.74 -9.71
CA ILE A 159 19.15 2.72 -10.29
C ILE A 159 20.61 2.44 -9.88
N TYR A 160 20.81 1.77 -8.73
CA TYR A 160 22.12 1.38 -8.23
C TYR A 160 22.80 0.39 -9.17
N HIS A 161 22.08 -0.63 -9.65
CA HIS A 161 22.60 -1.60 -10.62
C HIS A 161 23.12 -0.91 -11.87
N GLN A 162 22.30 -0.03 -12.43
CA GLN A 162 22.67 0.72 -13.63
C GLN A 162 23.92 1.59 -13.40
N GLN A 163 24.11 2.14 -12.20
CA GLN A 163 25.32 2.90 -11.90
C GLN A 163 26.56 2.00 -11.75
N LEU A 164 26.41 0.83 -11.15
CA LEU A 164 27.51 -0.13 -11.05
C LEU A 164 27.95 -0.66 -12.43
N ASP A 165 27.00 -0.84 -13.36
CA ASP A 165 27.33 -1.16 -14.75
C ASP A 165 28.19 -0.07 -15.39
N ILE A 166 27.85 1.22 -15.18
CA ILE A 166 28.62 2.37 -15.68
C ILE A 166 30.00 2.43 -15.02
N ILE A 167 30.09 2.19 -13.71
CA ILE A 167 31.37 2.16 -12.97
C ILE A 167 32.25 1.03 -13.50
N ASN A 168 31.71 -0.17 -13.73
CA ASN A 168 32.46 -1.29 -14.26
C ASN A 168 33.01 -1.02 -15.67
N GLN A 169 32.25 -0.30 -16.52
CA GLN A 169 32.76 0.18 -17.80
C GLN A 169 33.92 1.17 -17.64
N GLN A 170 33.85 2.06 -16.64
CA GLN A 170 34.94 3.00 -16.35
C GLN A 170 36.18 2.29 -15.82
N LEU A 171 36.02 1.35 -14.88
CA LEU A 171 37.12 0.54 -14.34
C LEU A 171 37.80 -0.30 -15.42
N PHE A 172 37.02 -0.89 -16.33
CA PHE A 172 37.54 -1.63 -17.48
C PHE A 172 38.45 -0.75 -18.37
N ARG A 173 38.03 0.48 -18.69
CA ARG A 173 38.85 1.44 -19.45
C ARG A 173 40.15 1.84 -18.73
N LEU A 174 40.19 1.69 -17.41
CA LEU A 174 41.35 1.97 -16.56
C LEU A 174 42.19 0.70 -16.27
N ASN A 175 41.92 -0.43 -16.95
CA ASN A 175 42.56 -1.73 -16.71
C ASN A 175 42.47 -2.21 -15.25
N LYS A 176 41.34 -1.93 -14.59
CA LYS A 176 41.05 -2.36 -13.21
C LYS A 176 40.04 -3.50 -13.19
N GLN A 177 40.06 -4.26 -12.08
CA GLN A 177 39.07 -5.31 -11.84
C GLN A 177 37.68 -4.68 -11.68
N PRO A 178 36.61 -5.32 -12.18
CA PRO A 178 35.26 -4.82 -11.97
C PRO A 178 34.88 -4.90 -10.49
N VAL A 179 33.88 -4.11 -10.11
CA VAL A 179 33.09 -4.36 -8.91
C VAL A 179 32.29 -5.65 -9.12
N TYR A 180 32.36 -6.57 -8.16
CA TYR A 180 31.51 -7.75 -8.10
C TYR A 180 30.13 -7.35 -7.59
N VAL A 181 29.15 -7.32 -8.49
CA VAL A 181 27.78 -6.92 -8.18
C VAL A 181 26.99 -8.14 -7.72
N ASN A 182 26.68 -8.18 -6.42
CA ASN A 182 25.86 -9.22 -5.83
C ASN A 182 24.39 -8.78 -5.82
N ILE A 183 23.52 -9.64 -6.34
CA ILE A 183 22.10 -9.34 -6.49
C ILE A 183 21.32 -9.90 -5.31
N VAL A 184 20.60 -9.03 -4.61
CA VAL A 184 19.63 -9.42 -3.58
C VAL A 184 18.24 -9.63 -4.15
N ALA A 185 17.37 -10.25 -3.35
CA ALA A 185 15.96 -10.43 -3.68
C ALA A 185 15.26 -9.08 -3.94
N ASP A 186 14.32 -9.09 -4.89
CA ASP A 186 13.62 -7.90 -5.38
C ASP A 186 12.55 -7.40 -4.39
N GLU A 187 12.24 -8.21 -3.37
CA GLU A 187 11.36 -7.92 -2.23
C GLU A 187 12.04 -7.07 -1.16
N LEU A 188 13.37 -7.14 -1.06
CA LEU A 188 14.11 -6.35 -0.09
C LEU A 188 14.10 -4.87 -0.49
N GLU A 189 14.12 -3.99 0.51
CA GLU A 189 14.25 -2.56 0.35
C GLU A 189 15.60 -2.05 0.88
N ASP A 190 15.99 -0.85 0.49
CA ASP A 190 17.32 -0.29 0.80
C ASP A 190 17.61 -0.25 2.32
N TYR A 191 16.58 -0.12 3.16
CA TYR A 191 16.75 -0.11 4.62
C TYR A 191 17.08 -1.48 5.20
N GLU A 192 16.61 -2.57 4.58
CA GLU A 192 16.92 -3.94 4.99
C GLU A 192 18.37 -4.26 4.62
N LEU A 193 18.85 -3.75 3.48
CA LEU A 193 20.28 -3.85 3.14
C LEU A 193 21.16 -3.09 4.12
N LEU A 194 20.71 -1.94 4.64
CA LEU A 194 21.44 -1.24 5.71
C LEU A 194 21.50 -2.05 7.01
N ASP A 195 20.42 -2.72 7.38
CA ASP A 195 20.39 -3.62 8.54
C ASP A 195 21.36 -4.80 8.35
N MET A 196 21.41 -5.39 7.16
CA MET A 196 22.38 -6.45 6.84
C MET A 196 23.83 -5.95 6.91
N VAL A 197 24.09 -4.70 6.51
CA VAL A 197 25.42 -4.07 6.69
C VAL A 197 25.73 -3.87 8.17
N ASP A 198 24.81 -3.29 8.95
CA ASP A 198 24.96 -3.01 10.39
C ASP A 198 25.28 -4.28 11.20
N ASN A 199 24.72 -5.42 10.76
CA ASN A 199 24.90 -6.74 11.38
C ASN A 199 26.03 -7.58 10.73
N LYS A 200 26.88 -6.99 9.87
CA LYS A 200 28.00 -7.68 9.17
C LYS A 200 27.59 -8.89 8.30
N GLN A 201 26.34 -8.96 7.86
CA GLN A 201 25.89 -10.01 6.93
C GLN A 201 26.34 -9.72 5.50
N ILE A 202 26.41 -8.44 5.13
CA ILE A 202 27.04 -7.95 3.89
C ILE A 202 27.97 -6.78 4.24
N PHE A 203 29.00 -6.55 3.43
CA PHE A 203 29.98 -5.51 3.72
C PHE A 203 29.63 -4.14 3.14
N MET A 204 28.93 -4.09 2.00
CA MET A 204 28.76 -2.86 1.24
C MET A 204 27.50 -2.88 0.39
N THR A 205 26.79 -1.75 0.38
CA THR A 205 25.59 -1.50 -0.43
C THR A 205 25.54 -0.03 -0.88
N MET A 206 24.48 0.35 -1.60
CA MET A 206 24.24 1.71 -2.05
C MET A 206 22.88 2.21 -1.58
N ILE A 207 22.79 3.49 -1.24
CA ILE A 207 21.52 4.12 -0.84
C ILE A 207 21.43 5.57 -1.31
N SER A 208 20.21 6.06 -1.50
CA SER A 208 19.98 7.49 -1.68
C SER A 208 20.23 8.30 -0.40
N ASN A 209 20.74 9.52 -0.55
CA ASN A 209 20.91 10.46 0.57
C ASN A 209 19.59 10.78 1.32
N HIS A 210 18.44 10.74 0.64
CA HIS A 210 17.13 10.92 1.28
C HIS A 210 16.73 9.70 2.10
N GLY A 211 16.98 8.48 1.60
CA GLY A 211 16.81 7.25 2.39
C GLY A 211 17.71 7.28 3.63
N LEU A 212 18.99 7.59 3.44
CA LEU A 212 19.98 7.60 4.53
C LEU A 212 19.62 8.53 5.70
N ARG A 213 19.05 9.72 5.43
CA ARG A 213 18.62 10.66 6.48
C ARG A 213 17.64 10.05 7.48
N LEU A 214 16.82 9.11 7.02
CA LEU A 214 15.87 8.39 7.85
C LEU A 214 16.58 7.30 8.67
N TRP A 215 17.47 6.55 8.03
CA TRP A 215 18.00 5.29 8.57
C TRP A 215 19.29 5.44 9.38
N GLN A 216 20.13 6.43 9.09
CA GLN A 216 21.45 6.59 9.70
C GLN A 216 21.45 6.76 11.23
N LYS A 217 20.31 7.09 11.84
CA LYS A 217 20.20 7.20 13.30
C LYS A 217 19.86 5.88 13.99
N LEU A 218 19.39 4.90 13.22
CA LEU A 218 19.00 3.58 13.72
C LEU A 218 20.17 2.60 13.68
N TYR A 219 20.95 2.66 12.60
CA TYR A 219 22.12 1.80 12.39
C TYR A 219 23.39 2.47 12.91
N LYS A 220 24.14 1.77 13.75
CA LYS A 220 25.31 2.32 14.48
C LYS A 220 26.64 1.90 13.86
N ASN A 221 26.66 0.78 13.17
CA ASN A 221 27.86 0.12 12.64
C ASN A 221 27.97 0.30 11.12
N ILE A 222 27.32 1.33 10.57
CA ILE A 222 27.43 1.69 9.15
C ILE A 222 28.36 2.89 8.97
N LYS A 223 29.15 2.89 7.89
CA LYS A 223 29.98 4.00 7.45
C LYS A 223 29.55 4.51 6.09
N LEU A 224 29.34 5.82 6.03
CA LEU A 224 29.11 6.55 4.80
C LEU A 224 30.44 6.94 4.16
N HIS A 225 30.48 6.94 2.83
CA HIS A 225 31.62 7.41 2.03
C HIS A 225 31.27 8.71 1.30
N PRO A 226 31.18 9.86 2.01
CA PRO A 226 30.61 11.09 1.44
C PRO A 226 31.48 11.72 0.34
N ARG A 227 32.77 11.40 0.28
CA ARG A 227 33.67 11.84 -0.80
C ARG A 227 33.41 11.10 -2.11
N LEU A 228 32.89 9.87 -2.02
CA LEU A 228 32.53 9.04 -3.17
C LEU A 228 31.03 9.13 -3.45
N VAL A 229 30.61 10.24 -4.06
CA VAL A 229 29.24 10.36 -4.55
C VAL A 229 29.12 9.72 -5.92
N ILE A 230 28.41 8.60 -6.01
CA ILE A 230 28.29 7.81 -7.24
C ILE A 230 27.51 8.56 -8.32
N ARG A 231 26.44 9.26 -7.93
CA ARG A 231 25.68 10.11 -8.84
C ARG A 231 24.98 11.21 -8.08
N ASN A 232 24.93 12.40 -8.69
CA ASN A 232 24.33 13.62 -8.15
C ASN A 232 23.07 14.04 -8.93
N ASN A 233 22.31 14.94 -8.31
CA ASN A 233 21.18 15.65 -8.93
C ASN A 233 20.12 14.74 -9.57
N ILE A 234 19.84 13.61 -8.92
CA ILE A 234 18.83 12.69 -9.43
C ILE A 234 17.45 13.21 -9.01
N PRO A 235 16.54 13.45 -9.97
CA PRO A 235 15.19 13.84 -9.65
C PRO A 235 14.43 12.65 -9.06
N SER A 236 13.61 12.91 -8.04
CA SER A 236 12.55 12.00 -7.60
C SER A 236 11.22 12.55 -8.08
N THR A 237 10.54 11.76 -8.90
CA THR A 237 9.27 12.10 -9.54
C THR A 237 8.21 11.09 -9.12
N TRP A 238 6.94 11.39 -9.37
CA TRP A 238 5.94 10.34 -9.46
C TRP A 238 5.94 9.80 -10.88
N ALA A 239 5.64 8.52 -11.02
CA ALA A 239 5.40 7.93 -12.33
C ALA A 239 3.89 7.89 -12.59
N VAL A 240 3.53 8.18 -13.82
CA VAL A 240 2.16 8.17 -14.34
C VAL A 240 2.18 7.26 -15.56
N ARG A 241 1.09 6.55 -15.80
CA ARG A 241 0.98 5.70 -16.98
C ARG A 241 1.16 6.54 -18.26
N ASN A 242 1.72 5.93 -19.31
CA ASN A 242 1.86 6.62 -20.59
C ASN A 242 0.50 6.97 -21.20
N HIS A 243 0.51 7.96 -22.08
CA HIS A 243 -0.67 8.44 -22.82
C HIS A 243 -1.82 9.00 -21.93
N THR A 244 -1.52 9.53 -20.74
CA THR A 244 -2.49 10.23 -19.89
C THR A 244 -2.12 11.70 -19.64
N PRO A 245 -2.11 12.55 -20.69
CA PRO A 245 -1.66 13.94 -20.57
C PRO A 245 -2.49 14.77 -19.60
N GLN A 246 -3.79 14.49 -19.44
CA GLN A 246 -4.65 15.28 -18.53
C GLN A 246 -4.39 14.93 -17.07
N LEU A 247 -4.19 13.65 -16.76
CA LEU A 247 -3.76 13.21 -15.43
C LEU A 247 -2.40 13.81 -15.06
N THR A 248 -1.41 13.72 -15.95
CA THR A 248 -0.07 14.27 -15.73
C THR A 248 -0.12 15.78 -15.52
N ARG A 249 -0.89 16.52 -16.33
CA ARG A 249 -1.08 17.97 -16.15
C ARG A 249 -1.73 18.29 -14.80
N SER A 250 -2.76 17.55 -14.41
CA SER A 250 -3.42 17.74 -13.11
C SER A 250 -2.47 17.48 -11.94
N LEU A 251 -1.61 16.46 -12.03
CA LEU A 251 -0.62 16.14 -11.02
C LEU A 251 0.45 17.23 -10.93
N ASN A 252 0.99 17.70 -12.06
CA ASN A 252 1.99 18.78 -12.06
C ASN A 252 1.44 20.08 -11.44
N GLN A 253 0.19 20.46 -11.76
CA GLN A 253 -0.49 21.59 -11.12
C GLN A 253 -0.63 21.41 -9.60
N PHE A 254 -0.90 20.19 -9.15
CA PHE A 254 -0.98 19.87 -7.73
C PHE A 254 0.40 19.93 -7.05
N ILE A 255 1.40 19.29 -7.66
CA ILE A 255 2.78 19.20 -7.18
C ILE A 255 3.38 20.58 -6.99
N HIS A 256 3.18 21.50 -7.93
CA HIS A 256 3.67 22.88 -7.83
C HIS A 256 3.24 23.56 -6.51
N LYS A 257 2.06 23.21 -5.98
CA LYS A 257 1.49 23.78 -4.74
C LYS A 257 1.71 22.91 -3.49
N HIS A 258 2.26 21.71 -3.62
CA HIS A 258 2.37 20.73 -2.52
C HIS A 258 3.76 20.07 -2.37
N LYS A 259 4.72 20.34 -3.25
CA LYS A 259 6.10 19.82 -3.14
C LYS A 259 6.90 20.47 -2.01
N LYS A 260 8.09 19.95 -1.73
CA LYS A 260 9.03 20.56 -0.77
C LYS A 260 9.25 22.04 -1.12
N GLY A 261 9.22 22.91 -0.11
CA GLY A 261 9.19 24.36 -0.26
C GLY A 261 7.81 24.97 -0.02
N THR A 262 6.74 24.18 -0.13
CA THR A 262 5.37 24.61 0.18
C THR A 262 4.98 24.27 1.62
N LYS A 263 3.91 24.91 2.16
CA LYS A 263 3.45 24.66 3.54
C LYS A 263 3.15 23.17 3.78
N ILE A 264 2.32 22.56 2.94
CA ILE A 264 1.93 21.14 3.08
C ILE A 264 3.14 20.23 2.80
N GLY A 265 3.91 20.50 1.74
CA GLY A 265 5.07 19.69 1.39
C GLY A 265 6.14 19.67 2.49
N ASN A 266 6.41 20.80 3.14
CA ASN A 266 7.34 20.88 4.26
C ASN A 266 6.84 20.13 5.51
N ILE A 267 5.54 20.20 5.80
CA ILE A 267 4.93 19.44 6.90
C ILE A 267 5.11 17.94 6.67
N LEU A 268 4.76 17.45 5.48
CA LEU A 268 4.83 16.03 5.16
C LEU A 268 6.27 15.53 5.05
N HIS A 269 7.17 16.28 4.42
CA HIS A 269 8.61 15.97 4.38
C HIS A 269 9.18 15.89 5.79
N ARG A 270 8.92 16.87 6.67
CA ARG A 270 9.42 16.82 8.04
C ARG A 270 8.84 15.64 8.81
N ARG A 271 7.53 15.39 8.67
CA ARG A 271 6.84 14.31 9.37
C ARG A 271 7.41 12.94 9.04
N TYR A 272 7.60 12.64 7.75
CA TYR A 272 7.90 11.27 7.30
C TYR A 272 9.36 11.04 6.87
N LEU A 273 10.08 12.08 6.46
CA LEU A 273 11.44 11.92 5.89
C LEU A 273 12.54 12.54 6.78
N VAL A 274 12.17 13.20 7.89
CA VAL A 274 13.13 13.84 8.81
C VAL A 274 12.90 13.43 10.27
N SER A 275 11.65 13.38 10.74
CA SER A 275 11.35 13.06 12.13
C SER A 275 11.32 11.54 12.36
N HIS A 276 12.04 11.08 13.38
CA HIS A 276 12.15 9.65 13.76
C HIS A 276 11.13 9.20 14.82
N ARG A 277 10.33 10.12 15.40
CA ARG A 277 9.42 9.81 16.52
C ARG A 277 8.36 8.75 16.18
N TRP A 278 7.95 8.69 14.92
CA TRP A 278 7.02 7.66 14.45
C TRP A 278 7.78 6.37 14.09
N LEU A 279 9.01 6.47 13.58
CA LEU A 279 9.80 5.33 13.10
C LEU A 279 10.09 4.35 14.25
N ASN A 280 10.53 4.84 15.41
CA ASN A 280 10.72 3.98 16.60
C ASN A 280 9.42 3.33 17.09
N LYS A 281 8.24 3.94 16.83
CA LYS A 281 6.92 3.37 17.23
C LYS A 281 6.33 2.42 16.20
N VAL A 282 6.71 2.58 14.93
CA VAL A 282 6.40 1.65 13.85
C VAL A 282 7.29 0.42 13.95
N ILE A 283 8.55 0.60 14.31
CA ILE A 283 9.52 -0.47 14.52
C ILE A 283 9.33 -1.15 15.89
N HIS A 284 8.86 -0.43 16.92
CA HIS A 284 8.60 -1.01 18.25
C HIS A 284 7.18 -0.75 18.77
N GLN A 285 6.40 -1.84 18.66
CA GLN A 285 5.19 -2.32 19.34
C GLN A 285 4.47 -1.47 20.40
N GLN A 286 3.16 -1.33 20.16
CA GLN A 286 2.09 -1.37 21.19
C GLN A 286 0.72 -1.77 20.59
N PHE A 287 0.51 -1.61 19.27
CA PHE A 287 -0.70 -2.06 18.58
C PHE A 287 -0.60 -3.47 17.97
N GLU A 288 0.63 -4.01 17.78
CA GLU A 288 0.82 -5.39 17.35
C GLU A 288 0.08 -6.38 18.25
N LYS A 289 0.05 -6.17 19.58
CA LYS A 289 -0.67 -7.06 20.48
C LYS A 289 -2.18 -7.13 20.20
N ARG A 290 -2.86 -5.98 20.04
CA ARG A 290 -4.31 -5.96 19.70
C ARG A 290 -4.59 -6.51 18.31
N TYR A 291 -3.72 -6.18 17.36
CA TYR A 291 -3.81 -6.68 16.00
C TYR A 291 -3.64 -8.21 15.97
N LEU A 292 -2.60 -8.76 16.60
CA LEU A 292 -2.34 -10.20 16.67
C LEU A 292 -3.44 -10.96 17.44
N GLU A 293 -3.91 -10.41 18.56
CA GLU A 293 -5.04 -10.96 19.33
C GLU A 293 -6.32 -11.02 18.46
N THR A 294 -6.67 -9.92 17.79
CA THR A 294 -7.88 -9.88 16.95
C THR A 294 -7.72 -10.64 15.64
N GLU A 295 -6.55 -10.64 15.02
CA GLU A 295 -6.25 -11.38 13.78
C GLU A 295 -6.49 -12.87 13.96
N THR A 296 -6.00 -13.44 15.07
CA THR A 296 -6.16 -14.87 15.36
C THR A 296 -7.64 -15.24 15.47
N ILE A 297 -8.42 -14.44 16.20
CA ILE A 297 -9.86 -14.65 16.40
C ILE A 297 -10.64 -14.41 15.10
N ILE A 298 -10.28 -13.36 14.35
CA ILE A 298 -10.91 -13.04 13.06
C ILE A 298 -10.64 -14.16 12.06
N LYS A 299 -9.41 -14.69 11.97
CA LYS A 299 -9.09 -15.85 11.11
C LYS A 299 -9.95 -17.06 11.45
N LYS A 300 -10.09 -17.38 12.74
CA LYS A 300 -10.95 -18.47 13.23
C LYS A 300 -12.39 -18.32 12.73
N TYR A 301 -13.04 -17.21 13.03
CA TYR A 301 -14.46 -17.04 12.69
C TYR A 301 -14.70 -16.72 11.21
N ALA A 302 -13.79 -16.00 10.55
CA ALA A 302 -13.87 -15.79 9.10
C ALA A 302 -13.76 -17.14 8.36
N GLY A 303 -12.85 -18.03 8.78
CA GLY A 303 -12.76 -19.38 8.26
C GLY A 303 -14.05 -20.18 8.48
N GLN A 304 -14.58 -20.14 9.71
CA GLN A 304 -15.84 -20.82 10.06
C GLN A 304 -17.04 -20.37 9.22
N TYR A 305 -17.09 -19.11 8.80
CA TYR A 305 -18.22 -18.52 8.08
C TYR A 305 -17.94 -18.19 6.61
N GLU A 306 -16.85 -18.73 6.07
CA GLU A 306 -16.40 -18.59 4.67
C GLU A 306 -16.24 -17.12 4.21
N PHE A 307 -15.65 -16.31 5.09
CA PHE A 307 -15.21 -14.95 4.78
C PHE A 307 -13.70 -14.90 4.56
N ASP A 308 -13.30 -13.96 3.71
CA ASP A 308 -11.91 -13.50 3.67
C ASP A 308 -11.61 -12.77 4.99
N TRP A 309 -10.63 -13.25 5.75
CA TRP A 309 -10.34 -12.74 7.09
C TRP A 309 -9.79 -11.30 7.06
N GLN A 310 -9.07 -10.91 6.01
CA GLN A 310 -8.59 -9.54 5.84
C GLN A 310 -9.75 -8.56 5.60
N LEU A 311 -10.83 -9.03 4.98
CA LEU A 311 -12.04 -8.22 4.78
C LEU A 311 -12.80 -8.01 6.10
N ILE A 312 -12.89 -9.04 6.94
CA ILE A 312 -13.46 -8.91 8.29
C ILE A 312 -12.60 -7.99 9.16
N LEU A 313 -11.28 -8.10 9.07
CA LEU A 313 -10.35 -7.21 9.75
C LEU A 313 -10.53 -5.74 9.31
N ALA A 314 -10.72 -5.50 8.01
CA ALA A 314 -11.02 -4.17 7.48
C ALA A 314 -12.31 -3.58 8.05
N GLN A 315 -13.36 -4.41 8.21
CA GLN A 315 -14.60 -4.01 8.87
C GLN A 315 -14.39 -3.72 10.36
N ALA A 316 -13.83 -4.66 11.12
CA ALA A 316 -13.55 -4.51 12.54
C ALA A 316 -12.74 -3.23 12.84
N TYR A 317 -11.83 -2.90 11.92
CA TYR A 317 -11.07 -1.67 11.99
C TYR A 317 -11.92 -0.41 11.74
N GLN A 318 -12.77 -0.43 10.72
CA GLN A 318 -13.70 0.67 10.43
C GLN A 318 -14.68 0.91 11.60
N GLU A 319 -15.08 -0.14 12.30
CA GLU A 319 -16.03 -0.08 13.41
C GLU A 319 -15.44 0.53 14.69
N SER A 320 -14.35 -0.04 15.19
CA SER A 320 -13.83 0.31 16.53
C SER A 320 -12.34 0.62 16.55
N ARG A 321 -11.66 0.46 15.41
CA ARG A 321 -10.19 0.40 15.33
C ARG A 321 -9.63 -0.73 16.20
N LEU A 322 -10.30 -1.89 16.19
CA LEU A 322 -9.96 -3.08 16.97
C LEU A 322 -9.96 -2.84 18.48
N ASN A 323 -10.82 -1.94 18.95
CA ASN A 323 -10.91 -1.59 20.37
C ASN A 323 -12.10 -2.30 21.03
N GLN A 324 -11.83 -3.34 21.80
CA GLN A 324 -12.88 -4.06 22.54
C GLN A 324 -13.59 -3.19 23.60
N LYS A 325 -12.98 -2.09 24.05
CA LYS A 325 -13.61 -1.15 25.00
C LYS A 325 -14.49 -0.09 24.31
N ALA A 326 -14.64 -0.12 22.99
CA ALA A 326 -15.44 0.86 22.27
C ALA A 326 -16.94 0.66 22.55
N ILE A 327 -17.63 1.76 22.86
CA ILE A 327 -19.08 1.80 23.03
C ILE A 327 -19.60 2.97 22.18
N SER A 328 -20.53 2.69 21.27
CA SER A 328 -21.14 3.73 20.44
C SER A 328 -22.22 4.49 21.20
N HIS A 329 -22.60 5.66 20.68
CA HIS A 329 -23.73 6.43 21.21
C HIS A 329 -25.07 5.67 21.15
N ARG A 330 -25.15 4.59 20.36
CA ARG A 330 -26.32 3.71 20.20
C ARG A 330 -26.24 2.45 21.05
N GLY A 331 -25.19 2.28 21.86
CA GLY A 331 -24.98 1.12 22.72
C GLY A 331 -24.39 -0.10 21.99
N ALA A 332 -23.84 0.08 20.79
CA ALA A 332 -23.09 -0.97 20.11
C ALA A 332 -21.72 -1.12 20.78
N VAL A 333 -21.26 -2.36 20.98
CA VAL A 333 -20.07 -2.62 21.80
C VAL A 333 -18.97 -3.37 21.06
N GLY A 334 -17.74 -3.14 21.50
CA GLY A 334 -16.58 -3.96 21.18
C GLY A 334 -16.04 -3.83 19.76
N VAL A 335 -15.18 -4.77 19.38
CA VAL A 335 -14.42 -4.76 18.13
C VAL A 335 -15.30 -4.61 16.89
N MET A 336 -16.41 -5.35 16.82
CA MET A 336 -17.33 -5.38 15.69
C MET A 336 -18.50 -4.40 15.82
N GLN A 337 -18.56 -3.62 16.91
CA GLN A 337 -19.67 -2.69 17.20
C GLN A 337 -21.05 -3.35 16.97
N ILE A 338 -21.27 -4.49 17.63
CA ILE A 338 -22.55 -5.22 17.57
C ILE A 338 -23.43 -4.80 18.75
N LEU A 339 -24.74 -4.65 18.52
CA LEU A 339 -25.70 -4.37 19.60
C LEU A 339 -25.93 -5.65 20.43
N PRO A 340 -26.04 -5.55 21.77
CA PRO A 340 -26.39 -6.69 22.60
C PRO A 340 -27.72 -7.35 22.20
N SER A 341 -28.70 -6.58 21.75
CA SER A 341 -29.97 -7.09 21.23
C SER A 341 -29.76 -7.94 19.98
N THR A 342 -29.01 -7.45 18.99
CA THR A 342 -28.67 -8.19 17.78
C THR A 342 -27.88 -9.47 18.07
N ALA A 343 -26.94 -9.43 19.02
CA ALA A 343 -26.19 -10.63 19.42
C ALA A 343 -27.08 -11.71 20.05
N ASN A 344 -28.18 -11.30 20.70
CA ASN A 344 -29.17 -12.20 21.31
C ASN A 344 -30.24 -12.71 20.33
N GLU A 345 -30.34 -12.16 19.11
CA GLU A 345 -31.31 -12.64 18.14
C GLU A 345 -31.06 -14.12 17.78
N PRO A 346 -32.10 -14.94 17.51
CA PRO A 346 -31.96 -16.40 17.38
C PRO A 346 -30.92 -16.88 16.35
N TYR A 347 -30.72 -16.10 15.28
CA TYR A 347 -29.77 -16.44 14.22
C TYR A 347 -28.31 -16.06 14.57
N VAL A 348 -28.08 -15.22 15.59
CA VAL A 348 -26.74 -14.98 16.18
C VAL A 348 -26.56 -15.80 17.44
N ASN A 349 -27.46 -15.65 18.42
CA ASN A 349 -27.51 -16.40 19.68
C ASN A 349 -26.15 -16.51 20.39
N ILE A 350 -25.43 -15.39 20.50
CA ILE A 350 -24.17 -15.28 21.25
C ILE A 350 -24.38 -14.25 22.35
N LYS A 351 -24.62 -14.77 23.56
CA LYS A 351 -24.83 -13.96 24.76
C LYS A 351 -23.49 -13.44 25.27
N ASN A 352 -23.51 -12.28 25.93
CA ASN A 352 -22.34 -11.64 26.57
C ASN A 352 -21.16 -11.37 25.61
N ILE A 353 -21.26 -10.29 24.86
CA ILE A 353 -20.28 -9.82 23.86
C ILE A 353 -19.23 -8.84 24.43
N ASN A 354 -19.00 -8.87 25.74
CA ASN A 354 -18.09 -7.94 26.43
C ASN A 354 -16.61 -8.33 26.26
N ASN A 355 -16.31 -9.59 25.95
CA ASN A 355 -14.96 -10.02 25.60
C ASN A 355 -14.75 -10.03 24.07
N VAL A 356 -13.48 -9.96 23.65
CA VAL A 356 -13.11 -9.80 22.23
C VAL A 356 -13.50 -11.00 21.36
N ASP A 357 -13.42 -12.22 21.88
CA ASP A 357 -13.75 -13.44 21.13
C ASP A 357 -15.24 -13.51 20.80
N SER A 358 -16.10 -13.43 21.80
CA SER A 358 -17.57 -13.42 21.64
C SER A 358 -18.07 -12.25 20.79
N ASN A 359 -17.46 -11.07 20.92
CA ASN A 359 -17.81 -9.89 20.13
C ASN A 359 -17.53 -10.10 18.64
N ILE A 360 -16.33 -10.59 18.31
CA ILE A 360 -15.95 -10.90 16.94
C ILE A 360 -16.83 -12.03 16.39
N HIS A 361 -17.06 -13.09 17.18
CA HIS A 361 -17.94 -14.19 16.78
C HIS A 361 -19.33 -13.68 16.41
N ALA A 362 -19.96 -12.90 17.29
CA ALA A 362 -21.29 -12.35 17.08
C ALA A 362 -21.36 -11.47 15.82
N GLY A 363 -20.37 -10.59 15.62
CA GLY A 363 -20.30 -9.74 14.44
C GLY A 363 -20.17 -10.53 13.14
N VAL A 364 -19.26 -11.52 13.09
CA VAL A 364 -19.04 -12.34 11.88
C VAL A 364 -20.24 -13.24 11.60
N LYS A 365 -20.84 -13.84 12.64
CA LYS A 365 -22.05 -14.66 12.49
C LYS A 365 -23.23 -13.82 12.00
N TYR A 366 -23.38 -12.58 12.46
CA TYR A 366 -24.40 -11.67 11.97
C TYR A 366 -24.21 -11.29 10.50
N LEU A 367 -22.96 -11.01 10.09
CA LEU A 367 -22.61 -10.79 8.67
C LEU A 367 -22.95 -12.02 7.82
N HIS A 368 -22.61 -13.21 8.30
CA HIS A 368 -22.92 -14.47 7.62
C HIS A 368 -24.43 -14.60 7.39
N PHE A 369 -25.23 -14.39 8.44
CA PHE A 369 -26.68 -14.42 8.35
C PHE A 369 -27.20 -13.44 7.29
N MET A 370 -26.78 -12.17 7.32
CA MET A 370 -27.23 -11.17 6.35
C MET A 370 -26.84 -11.52 4.92
N LYS A 371 -25.60 -11.96 4.70
CA LYS A 371 -25.11 -12.41 3.39
C LYS A 371 -25.99 -13.54 2.86
N GLN A 372 -26.23 -14.58 3.66
CA GLN A 372 -27.02 -15.73 3.24
C GLN A 372 -28.50 -15.39 3.02
N ARG A 373 -29.06 -14.53 3.88
CA ARG A 373 -30.48 -14.18 3.82
C ARG A 373 -30.84 -13.28 2.66
N TYR A 374 -29.92 -12.42 2.21
CA TYR A 374 -30.23 -11.31 1.29
C TYR A 374 -29.31 -11.17 0.07
N PHE A 375 -28.09 -11.71 0.10
CA PHE A 375 -27.04 -11.38 -0.88
C PHE A 375 -26.26 -12.58 -1.43
N SER A 376 -26.71 -13.83 -1.24
CA SER A 376 -26.02 -15.06 -1.67
C SER A 376 -26.51 -15.64 -3.00
N HIS A 377 -27.43 -14.98 -3.70
CA HIS A 377 -28.00 -15.52 -4.93
C HIS A 377 -27.04 -15.42 -6.13
N LYS A 378 -27.12 -16.38 -7.07
CA LYS A 378 -26.20 -16.57 -8.21
C LYS A 378 -25.94 -15.33 -9.09
N ASN A 379 -26.85 -14.36 -9.09
CA ASN A 379 -26.72 -13.13 -9.88
C ASN A 379 -25.91 -12.00 -9.20
N ILE A 380 -25.30 -12.23 -8.03
CA ILE A 380 -24.40 -11.27 -7.37
C ILE A 380 -22.99 -11.85 -7.34
N ALA A 381 -22.01 -11.07 -7.82
CA ALA A 381 -20.60 -11.44 -7.73
C ALA A 381 -20.13 -11.51 -6.27
N LYS A 382 -19.16 -12.38 -5.96
CA LYS A 382 -18.67 -12.61 -4.58
C LYS A 382 -18.29 -11.32 -3.85
N LEU A 383 -17.60 -10.39 -4.54
CA LEU A 383 -17.22 -9.10 -3.95
C LEU A 383 -18.43 -8.20 -3.68
N ASP A 384 -19.33 -8.02 -4.66
CA ASP A 384 -20.52 -7.20 -4.47
C ASP A 384 -21.47 -7.75 -3.41
N SER A 385 -21.56 -9.08 -3.27
CA SER A 385 -22.30 -9.74 -2.19
C SER A 385 -21.81 -9.27 -0.83
N LEU A 386 -20.50 -9.15 -0.66
CA LEU A 386 -19.87 -8.69 0.58
C LEU A 386 -20.07 -7.18 0.78
N LEU A 387 -19.87 -6.36 -0.26
CA LEU A 387 -20.05 -4.91 -0.19
C LEU A 387 -21.49 -4.52 0.14
N LEU A 388 -22.47 -5.21 -0.46
CA LEU A 388 -23.89 -5.06 -0.12
C LEU A 388 -24.16 -5.51 1.32
N THR A 389 -23.56 -6.62 1.77
CA THR A 389 -23.69 -7.07 3.17
C THR A 389 -23.18 -6.01 4.15
N PHE A 390 -22.05 -5.35 3.87
CA PHE A 390 -21.54 -4.26 4.71
C PHE A 390 -22.45 -3.03 4.69
N ALA A 391 -23.00 -2.67 3.53
CA ALA A 391 -23.99 -1.61 3.45
C ALA A 391 -25.23 -1.93 4.31
N ALA A 392 -25.67 -3.19 4.33
CA ALA A 392 -26.79 -3.64 5.16
C ALA A 392 -26.44 -3.67 6.65
N TYR A 393 -25.20 -4.04 7.00
CA TYR A 393 -24.72 -4.00 8.38
C TYR A 393 -24.81 -2.58 8.97
N ASN A 394 -24.40 -1.57 8.19
CA ASN A 394 -24.42 -0.17 8.64
C ASN A 394 -25.80 0.50 8.52
N ALA A 395 -26.53 0.32 7.42
CA ALA A 395 -27.80 1.00 7.16
C ALA A 395 -29.05 0.22 7.58
N GLY A 396 -28.89 -1.06 7.90
CA GLY A 396 -29.97 -2.03 8.08
C GLY A 396 -30.38 -2.74 6.77
N PRO A 397 -30.67 -4.06 6.82
CA PRO A 397 -30.96 -4.86 5.62
C PRO A 397 -32.25 -4.42 4.90
N ALA A 398 -33.30 -4.08 5.64
CA ALA A 398 -34.56 -3.61 5.05
C ALA A 398 -34.37 -2.33 4.22
N LYS A 399 -33.59 -1.37 4.75
CA LYS A 399 -33.26 -0.14 4.03
C LYS A 399 -32.47 -0.45 2.77
N LEU A 400 -31.46 -1.32 2.84
CA LEU A 400 -30.67 -1.66 1.65
C LEU A 400 -31.50 -2.36 0.56
N ILE A 401 -32.45 -3.22 0.93
CA ILE A 401 -33.37 -3.84 -0.04
C ILE A 401 -34.19 -2.76 -0.76
N GLN A 402 -34.66 -1.73 -0.07
CA GLN A 402 -35.37 -0.60 -0.70
C GLN A 402 -34.45 0.17 -1.67
N LEU A 403 -33.20 0.43 -1.28
CA LEU A 403 -32.22 1.10 -2.14
C LEU A 403 -31.93 0.30 -3.41
N ARG A 404 -31.80 -1.04 -3.30
CA ARG A 404 -31.64 -1.94 -4.47
C ARG A 404 -32.85 -1.89 -5.40
N LYS A 405 -34.08 -1.95 -4.85
CA LYS A 405 -35.31 -1.82 -5.66
C LYS A 405 -35.36 -0.48 -6.40
N ARG A 406 -34.96 0.60 -5.74
CA ARG A 406 -34.89 1.92 -6.37
C ARG A 406 -33.79 2.00 -7.44
N ALA A 407 -32.61 1.43 -7.20
CA ALA A 407 -31.55 1.34 -8.20
C ALA A 407 -32.03 0.67 -9.50
N LEU A 408 -32.76 -0.44 -9.37
CA LEU A 408 -33.35 -1.13 -10.52
C LEU A 408 -34.35 -0.24 -11.28
N LYS A 409 -35.22 0.48 -10.57
CA LYS A 409 -36.18 1.42 -11.18
C LYS A 409 -35.50 2.57 -11.92
N GLU A 410 -34.31 2.98 -11.48
CA GLU A 410 -33.52 4.04 -12.11
C GLU A 410 -32.52 3.51 -13.16
N GLY A 411 -32.69 2.27 -13.62
CA GLY A 411 -31.84 1.67 -14.67
C GLY A 411 -30.43 1.31 -14.21
N LEU A 412 -30.16 1.27 -12.90
CA LEU A 412 -28.89 0.84 -12.32
C LEU A 412 -28.95 -0.65 -11.96
N ASN A 413 -27.80 -1.31 -11.92
CA ASN A 413 -27.71 -2.71 -11.51
C ASN A 413 -27.88 -2.85 -9.99
N PRO A 414 -28.93 -3.53 -9.49
CA PRO A 414 -29.18 -3.67 -8.04
C PRO A 414 -28.24 -4.67 -7.35
N ASN A 415 -27.39 -5.37 -8.11
CA ASN A 415 -26.48 -6.39 -7.63
C ASN A 415 -25.02 -5.91 -7.60
N ILE A 416 -24.77 -4.65 -7.98
CA ILE A 416 -23.44 -4.03 -7.93
C ILE A 416 -23.49 -2.88 -6.93
N TRP A 417 -22.54 -2.82 -6.01
CA TRP A 417 -22.49 -1.73 -5.04
C TRP A 417 -22.00 -0.43 -5.69
N PHE A 418 -20.72 -0.40 -6.08
CA PHE A 418 -20.07 0.83 -6.56
C PHE A 418 -20.73 1.37 -7.82
N ASN A 419 -20.93 2.69 -7.88
CA ASN A 419 -21.54 3.38 -9.03
C ASN A 419 -22.98 2.96 -9.40
N HIS A 420 -23.59 2.05 -8.65
CA HIS A 420 -24.99 1.64 -8.83
C HIS A 420 -25.76 1.85 -7.52
N VAL A 421 -25.86 0.84 -6.65
CA VAL A 421 -26.59 0.97 -5.38
C VAL A 421 -25.99 2.08 -4.48
N GLU A 422 -24.67 2.29 -4.55
CA GLU A 422 -23.97 3.40 -3.88
C GLU A 422 -24.54 4.78 -4.24
N LYS A 423 -24.94 5.00 -5.51
CA LYS A 423 -25.50 6.29 -5.97
C LYS A 423 -26.83 6.58 -5.27
N ILE A 424 -27.72 5.60 -5.28
CA ILE A 424 -29.03 5.68 -4.64
C ILE A 424 -28.88 5.82 -3.12
N ALA A 425 -27.93 5.11 -2.52
CA ALA A 425 -27.62 5.22 -1.09
C ALA A 425 -27.18 6.65 -0.73
N ALA A 426 -26.25 7.24 -1.49
CA ALA A 426 -25.79 8.60 -1.26
C ALA A 426 -26.95 9.61 -1.32
N GLU A 427 -27.83 9.49 -2.31
CA GLU A 427 -28.98 10.37 -2.49
C GLU A 427 -29.99 10.23 -1.36
N THR A 428 -30.37 8.99 -1.03
CA THR A 428 -31.50 8.66 -0.15
C THR A 428 -31.14 8.74 1.33
N ILE A 429 -30.01 8.16 1.73
CA ILE A 429 -29.63 8.00 3.15
C ILE A 429 -28.35 8.77 3.50
N GLY A 430 -27.73 9.43 2.54
CA GLY A 430 -26.55 10.28 2.77
C GLY A 430 -25.23 9.51 2.68
N LYS A 431 -24.17 10.14 3.20
CA LYS A 431 -22.79 9.71 2.98
C LYS A 431 -22.28 8.65 3.95
N GLU A 432 -22.98 8.40 5.06
CA GLU A 432 -22.48 7.56 6.15
C GLU A 432 -22.18 6.13 5.66
N THR A 433 -23.19 5.43 5.14
CA THR A 433 -23.06 4.07 4.62
C THR A 433 -22.13 3.98 3.42
N VAL A 434 -22.15 5.00 2.55
CA VAL A 434 -21.27 5.06 1.39
C VAL A 434 -19.81 5.16 1.83
N ASN A 435 -19.50 6.05 2.77
CA ASN A 435 -18.15 6.18 3.32
C ASN A 435 -17.73 4.93 4.09
N TYR A 436 -18.65 4.32 4.83
CA TYR A 436 -18.42 3.08 5.57
C TYR A 436 -17.92 1.96 4.64
N VAL A 437 -18.68 1.64 3.58
CA VAL A 437 -18.29 0.59 2.63
C VAL A 437 -17.01 0.97 1.86
N ASN A 438 -16.89 2.23 1.45
CA ASN A 438 -15.68 2.72 0.76
C ASN A 438 -14.42 2.57 1.62
N ASN A 439 -14.52 2.83 2.92
CA ASN A 439 -13.39 2.70 3.84
C ASN A 439 -13.02 1.24 4.08
N ILE A 440 -14.01 0.35 4.28
CA ILE A 440 -13.76 -1.09 4.41
C ILE A 440 -13.04 -1.61 3.18
N TYR A 441 -13.53 -1.28 1.98
CA TYR A 441 -12.88 -1.72 0.75
C TYR A 441 -11.44 -1.19 0.63
N LYS A 442 -11.20 0.08 0.99
CA LYS A 442 -9.83 0.67 1.03
C LYS A 442 -8.91 -0.10 1.99
N PHE A 443 -9.38 -0.41 3.20
CA PHE A 443 -8.58 -1.14 4.19
C PHE A 443 -8.36 -2.60 3.78
N TYR A 444 -9.36 -3.24 3.18
CA TYR A 444 -9.25 -4.62 2.70
C TYR A 444 -8.18 -4.77 1.63
N ILE A 445 -8.22 -3.94 0.57
CA ILE A 445 -7.18 -3.96 -0.47
C ILE A 445 -5.80 -3.71 0.15
N THR A 446 -5.74 -2.81 1.12
CA THR A 446 -4.50 -2.53 1.85
C THR A 446 -3.97 -3.76 2.61
N TYR A 447 -4.82 -4.42 3.41
CA TYR A 447 -4.41 -5.57 4.24
C TYR A 447 -4.14 -6.83 3.42
N LEU A 448 -4.93 -7.07 2.38
CA LEU A 448 -4.74 -8.17 1.46
C LEU A 448 -3.35 -8.09 0.82
N LEU A 449 -2.96 -6.92 0.35
CA LEU A 449 -1.66 -6.73 -0.28
C LEU A 449 -0.54 -6.74 0.79
N ALA A 450 -0.72 -6.09 1.94
CA ALA A 450 0.29 -6.09 3.02
C ALA A 450 0.59 -7.48 3.60
N SER A 451 -0.44 -8.29 3.92
CA SER A 451 -0.28 -9.64 4.49
C SER A 451 0.37 -10.64 3.55
N ARG A 452 0.28 -10.41 2.23
CA ARG A 452 0.89 -11.27 1.21
C ARG A 452 2.38 -11.00 0.98
N TYR A 453 2.88 -9.83 1.41
CA TYR A 453 4.33 -9.60 1.53
C TYR A 453 4.91 -10.35 2.73
N THR A 454 4.26 -10.28 3.89
CA THR A 454 4.73 -10.90 5.14
C THR A 454 4.78 -12.44 5.07
N ILE A 455 3.85 -13.08 4.35
CA ILE A 455 3.83 -14.54 4.16
C ILE A 455 5.00 -15.01 3.27
N ASN A 456 5.33 -14.25 2.21
CA ASN A 456 6.45 -14.58 1.33
C ASN A 456 7.80 -14.43 2.03
N ASP A 457 7.98 -13.38 2.85
CA ASP A 457 9.22 -13.18 3.62
C ASP A 457 9.47 -14.33 4.61
N THR A 458 8.40 -14.83 5.25
CA THR A 458 8.48 -15.94 6.20
C THR A 458 8.79 -17.27 5.50
N GLN A 459 8.20 -17.53 4.33
CA GLN A 459 8.45 -18.75 3.56
C GLN A 459 9.85 -18.76 2.92
N ILE A 460 10.32 -17.61 2.43
CA ILE A 460 11.69 -17.44 1.90
C ILE A 460 12.72 -17.61 3.02
N ALA A 461 12.49 -17.02 4.20
CA ALA A 461 13.36 -17.21 5.36
C ALA A 461 13.41 -18.69 5.81
N GLN A 462 12.27 -19.39 5.82
CA GLN A 462 12.21 -20.81 6.17
C GLN A 462 12.90 -21.71 5.12
N GLN A 463 12.77 -21.41 3.83
CA GLN A 463 13.48 -22.13 2.77
C GLN A 463 14.99 -21.89 2.80
N GLN A 464 15.44 -20.68 3.13
CA GLN A 464 16.87 -20.37 3.30
C GLN A 464 17.48 -21.04 4.52
N VAL A 465 16.72 -21.23 5.61
CA VAL A 465 17.16 -22.01 6.77
C VAL A 465 17.25 -23.50 6.42
N ALA A 466 16.25 -24.05 5.72
CA ALA A 466 16.24 -25.45 5.28
C ALA A 466 17.40 -25.78 4.32
N ASN A 467 17.72 -24.87 3.39
CA ASN A 467 18.84 -25.03 2.46
C ASN A 467 20.23 -24.82 3.10
N LYS A 468 20.29 -24.32 4.35
CA LYS A 468 21.53 -24.25 5.15
C LYS A 468 21.70 -25.45 6.08
N THR A 469 20.68 -26.31 6.19
CA THR A 469 20.70 -27.54 7.02
C THR A 469 20.80 -28.82 6.19
N GLN A 470 20.91 -28.67 4.87
CA GLN A 470 21.38 -29.69 3.92
C GLN A 470 22.78 -29.30 3.46
#